data_AF-A0A1Z9APX5-F1
#
_entry.id   AF-A0A1Z9APX5-F1
#
_cell.length_a   1.000
_cell.length_b   1.000
_cell.length_c   1.000
_cell.angle_alpha   90.00
_cell.angle_beta   90.00
_cell.angle_gamma   90.00
#
_symmetry.space_group_name_H-M   'P 1'
#
loop_
_entity.id
_entity.type
_entity.pdbx_description
1 polymer ?
#
loop_
_entity_poly.entity_id
_entity_poly.type
_entity_poly.pdbx_seq_one_letter_code
_entity_poly.pdbx_strand_id
1 'polypeptide(L)'
;MSKVKMHPNSLRNLTGAWDSESAKEAQLLGAAKKKANRLAREQLKLSLNSWKELREELSDDFSSVELLRVLAMQKLEEGDVDAGVEILKSIAEFEQPKLQRIDQKIEEVDASELSDEELEAALKQISEE
;
A
#
# COMPACT_ATOMS: atom_id res chain seq x y z
N MET A 1 -50.28 -27.23 7.54
CA MET A 1 -48.79 -27.14 7.53
C MET A 1 -48.34 -27.03 6.08
N SER A 2 -47.65 -25.96 5.69
CA SER A 2 -47.15 -25.80 4.32
C SER A 2 -45.89 -26.66 4.10
N LYS A 3 -45.85 -27.43 3.02
CA LYS A 3 -44.65 -28.16 2.60
C LYS A 3 -43.63 -27.15 2.08
N VAL A 4 -42.57 -26.90 2.84
CA VAL A 4 -41.43 -26.10 2.37
C VAL A 4 -40.82 -26.81 1.17
N LYS A 5 -40.82 -26.16 -0.01
CA LYS A 5 -40.14 -26.67 -1.21
C LYS A 5 -38.63 -26.59 -0.98
N MET A 6 -38.01 -27.67 -0.49
CA MET A 6 -36.55 -27.77 -0.40
C MET A 6 -35.93 -27.98 -1.77
N HIS A 7 -34.91 -27.20 -2.10
CA HIS A 7 -34.11 -27.38 -3.31
C HIS A 7 -33.25 -28.65 -3.18
N PRO A 8 -33.07 -29.47 -4.23
CA PRO A 8 -32.36 -30.76 -4.13
C PRO A 8 -30.96 -30.67 -3.51
N ASN A 9 -30.28 -29.53 -3.70
CA ASN A 9 -28.94 -29.29 -3.16
C ASN A 9 -28.90 -28.71 -1.73
N SER A 10 -30.04 -28.42 -1.09
CA SER A 10 -30.05 -27.77 0.23
C SER A 10 -29.48 -28.65 1.35
N LEU A 11 -29.44 -29.97 1.14
CA LEU A 11 -28.92 -30.95 2.11
C LEU A 11 -27.54 -31.49 1.72
N ARG A 12 -26.91 -30.98 0.64
CA ARG A 12 -25.64 -31.53 0.14
C ARG A 12 -24.49 -31.43 1.16
N ASN A 13 -24.51 -30.41 2.02
CA ASN A 13 -23.53 -30.24 3.10
C ASN A 13 -23.86 -31.05 4.36
N LEU A 14 -25.10 -31.58 4.46
CA LEU A 14 -25.58 -32.38 5.58
C LEU A 14 -25.56 -33.89 5.29
N THR A 15 -25.29 -34.26 4.03
CA THR A 15 -25.32 -35.65 3.53
C THR A 15 -23.95 -36.33 3.52
N GLY A 16 -22.91 -35.66 4.00
CA GLY A 16 -21.62 -36.32 4.25
C GLY A 16 -21.81 -37.44 5.27
N ALA A 17 -21.32 -38.64 4.97
CA ALA A 17 -21.27 -39.72 5.95
C ALA A 17 -20.26 -39.31 7.03
N TRP A 18 -20.75 -38.80 8.14
CA TRP A 18 -19.95 -38.50 9.32
C TRP A 18 -19.77 -39.78 10.11
N ASP A 19 -18.56 -40.32 10.09
CA ASP A 19 -18.12 -41.33 11.05
C ASP A 19 -17.47 -40.67 12.27
N SER A 20 -17.23 -41.46 13.32
CA SER A 20 -16.67 -40.93 14.56
C SER A 20 -15.26 -40.35 14.39
N GLU A 21 -14.50 -40.79 13.38
CA GLU A 21 -13.15 -40.30 13.10
C GLU A 21 -13.19 -38.96 12.37
N SER A 22 -13.95 -38.84 11.28
CA SER A 22 -14.11 -37.60 10.52
C SER A 22 -14.72 -36.47 11.36
N ALA A 23 -15.64 -36.80 12.29
CA ALA A 23 -16.16 -35.82 13.25
C ALA A 23 -15.08 -35.30 14.21
N LYS A 24 -14.20 -36.19 14.69
CA LYS A 24 -13.09 -35.85 15.58
C LYS A 24 -12.03 -35.03 14.85
N GLU A 25 -11.69 -35.38 13.62
CA GLU A 25 -10.77 -34.63 12.77
C GLU A 25 -11.28 -33.23 12.46
N ALA A 26 -12.56 -33.09 12.09
CA ALA A 26 -13.18 -31.80 11.84
C ALA A 26 -13.20 -30.91 13.10
N GLN A 27 -13.40 -31.50 14.28
CA GLN A 27 -13.33 -30.79 15.56
C GLN A 27 -11.91 -30.27 15.84
N LEU A 28 -10.89 -31.11 15.65
CA LEU A 28 -9.48 -30.73 15.80
C LEU A 28 -9.10 -29.61 14.81
N LEU A 29 -9.50 -29.75 13.55
CA LEU A 29 -9.25 -28.77 12.50
C LEU A 29 -9.96 -27.44 12.80
N GLY A 30 -11.19 -27.49 13.30
CA GLY A 30 -11.94 -26.31 13.74
C GLY A 30 -11.25 -25.59 14.90
N ALA A 31 -10.76 -26.33 15.89
CA ALA A 31 -10.01 -25.78 17.03
C ALA A 31 -8.69 -25.14 16.57
N ALA A 32 -7.95 -25.81 15.68
CA ALA A 32 -6.72 -25.31 15.09
C ALA A 32 -6.96 -24.00 14.31
N LYS A 33 -8.00 -23.95 13.47
CA LYS A 33 -8.38 -22.74 12.73
C LYS A 33 -8.76 -21.58 13.64
N LYS A 34 -9.51 -21.84 14.72
CA LYS A 34 -9.86 -20.81 15.71
C LYS A 34 -8.60 -20.25 16.39
N LYS A 35 -7.65 -21.12 16.75
CA LYS A 35 -6.37 -20.71 17.35
C LYS A 35 -5.54 -19.88 16.36
N ALA A 36 -5.40 -20.32 15.12
CA ALA A 36 -4.68 -19.61 14.06
C ALA A 36 -5.30 -18.22 13.78
N ASN A 37 -6.62 -18.14 13.66
CA ASN A 37 -7.32 -16.87 13.47
C ASN A 37 -7.16 -15.93 14.66
N ARG A 38 -7.15 -16.45 15.89
CA ARG A 38 -6.90 -15.63 17.08
C ARG A 38 -5.48 -15.06 17.05
N LEU A 39 -4.48 -15.89 16.75
CA LEU A 39 -3.09 -15.46 16.63
C LEU A 39 -2.91 -14.41 15.53
N ALA A 40 -3.50 -14.60 14.35
CA ALA A 40 -3.45 -13.63 13.27
C ALA A 40 -4.08 -12.28 13.68
N ARG A 41 -5.19 -12.30 14.43
CA ARG A 41 -5.81 -11.08 14.97
C ARG A 41 -4.95 -10.40 16.02
N GLU A 42 -4.29 -11.16 16.89
CA GLU A 42 -3.39 -10.63 17.91
C GLU A 42 -2.16 -10.00 17.27
N GLN A 43 -1.55 -10.66 16.29
CA GLN A 43 -0.44 -10.12 15.49
C GLN A 43 -0.83 -8.83 14.79
N LEU A 44 -1.99 -8.81 14.12
CA LEU A 44 -2.47 -7.61 13.45
C LEU A 44 -2.73 -6.45 14.43
N LYS A 45 -3.25 -6.73 15.63
CA LYS A 45 -3.41 -5.71 16.67
C LYS A 45 -2.08 -5.15 17.15
N LEU A 46 -1.07 -6.00 17.33
CA LEU A 46 0.28 -5.56 17.68
C LEU A 46 0.85 -4.66 16.59
N SER A 47 0.77 -5.06 15.33
CA SER A 47 1.21 -4.23 14.19
C SER A 47 0.48 -2.89 14.10
N LEU A 48 -0.84 -2.86 14.35
CA LEU A 48 -1.62 -1.63 14.35
C LEU A 48 -1.28 -0.71 15.53
N ASN A 49 -0.97 -1.26 16.70
CA ASN A 49 -0.52 -0.47 17.84
C ASN A 49 0.85 0.13 17.58
N SER A 50 1.80 -0.66 17.08
CA SER A 50 3.11 -0.17 16.66
C SER A 50 2.99 0.92 15.59
N TRP A 51 2.02 0.81 14.68
CA TRP A 51 1.75 1.85 13.69
C TRP A 51 1.19 3.14 14.29
N LYS A 52 0.32 3.05 15.30
CA LYS A 52 -0.19 4.23 16.01
C LYS A 52 0.90 4.92 16.81
N GLU A 53 1.72 4.15 17.52
CA GLU A 53 2.86 4.68 18.29
C GLU A 53 3.86 5.36 17.35
N LEU A 54 4.21 4.71 16.24
CA LEU A 54 5.05 5.32 15.22
C LEU A 54 4.43 6.62 14.70
N ARG A 55 3.13 6.63 14.40
CA ARG A 55 2.44 7.85 13.93
C ARG A 55 2.42 8.98 14.96
N GLU A 56 2.35 8.66 16.26
CA GLU A 56 2.40 9.66 17.33
C GLU A 56 3.81 10.22 17.54
N GLU A 57 4.86 9.43 17.25
CA GLU A 57 6.26 9.88 17.29
C GLU A 57 6.68 10.65 16.03
N LEU A 58 6.04 10.36 14.90
CA LEU A 58 6.25 11.08 13.66
C LEU A 58 5.59 12.46 13.75
N SER A 59 6.35 13.52 13.44
CA SER A 59 5.80 14.87 13.35
C SER A 59 4.62 14.92 12.38
N ASP A 60 3.67 15.83 12.58
CA ASP A 60 2.56 16.05 11.63
C ASP A 60 3.04 16.33 10.19
N ASP A 61 4.29 16.80 10.03
CA ASP A 61 4.95 17.02 8.74
C ASP A 61 5.48 15.74 8.07
N PHE A 62 5.35 14.58 8.71
CA PHE A 62 5.86 13.33 8.15
C PHE A 62 4.99 12.85 7.00
N SER A 63 5.57 12.85 5.80
CA SER A 63 4.86 12.52 4.59
C SER A 63 4.64 11.01 4.44
N SER A 64 3.56 10.63 3.75
CA SER A 64 3.33 9.23 3.37
C SER A 64 4.47 8.66 2.51
N VAL A 65 5.18 9.51 1.77
CA VAL A 65 6.34 9.12 0.97
C VAL A 65 7.53 8.75 1.85
N GLU A 66 7.80 9.51 2.91
CA GLU A 66 8.86 9.18 3.87
C GLU A 66 8.59 7.89 4.63
N LEU A 67 7.32 7.63 4.99
CA LEU A 67 6.92 6.33 5.55
C LEU A 67 7.25 5.18 4.60
N LEU A 68 6.91 5.33 3.31
CA LEU A 68 7.19 4.31 2.31
C LEU A 68 8.70 4.11 2.12
N ARG A 69 9.51 5.16 2.21
CA ARG A 69 10.98 5.04 2.18
C ARG A 69 11.51 4.24 3.38
N VAL A 70 11.02 4.51 4.59
CA VAL A 70 11.38 3.73 5.80
C VAL A 70 10.98 2.26 5.65
N LEU A 71 9.77 1.99 5.18
CA LEU A 71 9.29 0.61 4.94
C LEU A 71 10.13 -0.11 3.89
N ALA A 72 10.51 0.57 2.81
CA ALA A 72 11.40 0.00 1.81
C ALA A 72 12.76 -0.37 2.39
N MET A 73 13.35 0.49 3.21
CA MET A 73 14.62 0.22 3.89
C MET A 73 14.50 -0.99 4.83
N GLN A 74 13.42 -1.09 5.60
CA GLN A 74 13.16 -2.27 6.45
C GLN A 74 13.08 -3.56 5.63
N LYS A 75 12.37 -3.55 4.49
CA LYS A 75 12.27 -4.73 3.63
C LYS A 75 13.60 -5.14 3.02
N LEU A 76 14.42 -4.17 2.63
CA LEU A 76 15.78 -4.42 2.16
C LEU A 76 16.67 -5.03 3.26
N GLU A 77 16.57 -4.53 4.49
CA GLU A 77 17.30 -5.08 5.65
C GLU A 77 16.85 -6.49 6.04
N GLU A 78 15.55 -6.79 5.93
CA GLU A 78 14.97 -8.12 6.15
C GLU A 78 15.33 -9.13 5.05
N GLY A 79 15.98 -8.69 3.96
CA GLY A 79 16.35 -9.52 2.81
C GLY A 79 15.21 -9.72 1.79
N ASP A 80 14.06 -9.07 2.00
CA ASP A 80 12.94 -9.04 1.06
C ASP A 80 13.14 -7.93 0.03
N VAL A 81 14.11 -8.15 -0.85
CA VAL A 81 14.54 -7.16 -1.85
C VAL A 81 13.42 -6.83 -2.84
N ASP A 82 12.64 -7.83 -3.25
CA ASP A 82 11.55 -7.64 -4.20
C ASP A 82 10.48 -6.69 -3.65
N ALA A 83 10.06 -6.89 -2.38
CA ALA A 83 9.12 -5.98 -1.75
C ALA A 83 9.67 -4.56 -1.60
N GLY A 84 10.96 -4.43 -1.22
CA GLY A 84 11.62 -3.13 -1.13
C GLY A 84 11.66 -2.38 -2.47
N VAL A 85 11.98 -3.08 -3.56
CA VAL A 85 12.03 -2.51 -4.91
C VAL A 85 10.65 -2.06 -5.40
N GLU A 86 9.60 -2.84 -5.15
CA GLU A 86 8.23 -2.45 -5.53
C GLU A 86 7.74 -1.19 -4.80
N ILE A 87 8.09 -1.05 -3.52
CA ILE A 87 7.77 0.17 -2.75
C ILE A 87 8.52 1.38 -3.34
N LEU A 88 9.80 1.22 -3.69
CA LEU A 88 10.60 2.29 -4.29
C LEU A 88 10.10 2.69 -5.69
N LYS A 89 9.66 1.73 -6.52
CA LYS A 89 9.02 2.02 -7.82
C LYS A 89 7.76 2.86 -7.62
N SER A 90 6.91 2.47 -6.67
CA SER A 90 5.68 3.21 -6.34
C SER A 90 5.97 4.66 -5.92
N ILE A 91 7.05 4.88 -5.16
CA ILE A 91 7.52 6.23 -4.81
C ILE A 91 7.93 7.00 -6.07
N ALA A 92 8.76 6.39 -6.92
CA ALA A 92 9.26 7.03 -8.14
C ALA A 92 8.12 7.43 -9.10
N GLU A 93 7.13 6.55 -9.30
CA GLU A 93 5.95 6.83 -10.12
C GLU A 93 5.13 8.01 -9.58
N PHE A 94 5.04 8.16 -8.26
CA PHE A 94 4.36 9.28 -7.63
C PHE A 94 5.12 10.61 -7.77
N GLU A 95 6.46 10.57 -7.77
CA GLU A 95 7.31 11.75 -7.84
C GLU A 95 7.56 12.24 -9.28
N GLN A 96 7.62 11.34 -10.26
CA GLN A 96 7.81 11.67 -11.68
C GLN A 96 6.89 12.78 -12.23
N PRO A 97 5.56 12.74 -12.05
CA PRO A 97 4.67 13.78 -12.56
C PRO A 97 4.84 15.12 -11.84
N LYS A 98 5.37 15.13 -10.61
CA LYS A 98 5.69 16.37 -9.88
C LYS A 98 6.94 17.02 -10.44
N LEU A 99 7.96 16.22 -10.75
CA LEU A 99 9.20 16.69 -11.37
C LEU A 99 8.94 17.28 -12.77
N GLN A 100 8.20 16.55 -13.61
CA GLN A 100 7.85 17.03 -14.96
C GLN A 100 7.09 18.36 -14.95
N ARG A 101 6.23 18.59 -13.94
CA ARG A 101 5.50 19.86 -13.81
C ARG A 101 6.41 21.01 -13.38
N ILE A 102 7.41 20.75 -12.54
CA ILE A 102 8.38 21.76 -12.15
C ILE A 102 9.22 22.17 -13.36
N ASP A 103 9.66 21.20 -14.16
CA ASP A 103 10.46 21.45 -15.37
C ASP A 103 9.69 22.32 -16.39
N GLN A 104 8.41 22.01 -16.66
CA GLN A 104 7.58 22.83 -17.57
C GLN A 104 7.35 24.26 -17.07
N LYS A 105 7.25 24.45 -15.74
CA LYS A 105 7.02 25.78 -15.14
C LYS A 105 8.25 26.68 -15.21
N ILE A 106 9.43 26.10 -15.38
CA ILE A 106 10.69 26.84 -15.55
C ILE A 106 10.86 27.26 -17.02
N GLU A 107 10.23 26.55 -17.97
CA GLU A 107 10.30 26.86 -19.41
C GLU A 107 9.23 27.84 -19.92
N GLU A 108 8.09 28.03 -19.22
CA GLU A 108 7.12 29.08 -19.55
C GLU A 108 7.55 30.45 -19.01
N VAL A 109 8.65 31.00 -19.53
CA VAL A 109 8.86 32.45 -19.49
C VAL A 109 8.19 33.03 -20.74
N ASP A 110 7.03 33.66 -20.56
CA ASP A 110 6.36 34.35 -21.66
C ASP A 110 7.17 35.60 -22.02
N ALA A 111 7.80 35.58 -23.20
CA ALA A 111 8.58 36.70 -23.72
C ALA A 111 7.75 37.99 -23.90
N SER A 112 6.41 37.90 -23.87
CA SER A 112 5.52 39.07 -23.91
C SER A 112 5.34 39.76 -22.56
N GLU A 113 5.75 39.13 -21.45
CA GLU A 113 5.75 39.71 -20.11
C GLU A 113 7.11 40.32 -19.72
N LEU A 114 8.15 40.10 -20.53
CA LEU A 114 9.48 40.69 -20.34
C LEU A 114 9.54 42.10 -20.93
N SER A 115 10.20 43.02 -20.22
CA SER A 115 10.57 44.30 -20.83
C SER A 115 11.67 44.10 -21.87
N ASP A 116 11.77 45.03 -22.83
CA ASP A 116 12.79 44.97 -23.90
C ASP A 116 14.22 44.80 -23.34
N GLU A 117 14.51 45.43 -22.19
CA GLU A 117 15.81 45.36 -21.51
C GLU A 117 16.08 43.98 -20.89
N GLU A 118 15.06 43.34 -20.30
CA GLU A 118 15.15 42.01 -19.70
C GLU A 118 15.23 40.92 -20.78
N LEU A 119 14.52 41.09 -21.89
CA LEU A 119 14.59 40.22 -23.05
C LEU A 119 15.97 40.27 -23.69
N GLU A 120 16.56 41.46 -23.85
CA GLU A 120 17.89 41.63 -24.44
C GLU A 120 18.98 41.02 -23.54
N ALA A 121 18.85 41.13 -22.22
CA ALA A 121 19.76 40.48 -21.27
C ALA A 121 19.69 38.93 -21.34
N ALA A 122 18.47 38.36 -21.37
CA ALA A 122 18.27 36.92 -21.47
C ALA A 122 18.79 36.36 -22.80
N LEU A 123 18.54 37.05 -23.92
CA LEU A 123 19.06 36.69 -25.24
C LEU A 123 20.59 36.71 -25.28
N LYS A 124 21.21 37.70 -24.64
CA LYS A 124 22.66 37.81 -24.58
C LYS A 124 23.29 36.67 -23.78
N GLN A 125 22.66 36.29 -22.67
CA GLN A 125 23.09 35.19 -21.81
C GLN A 125 23.03 33.83 -22.53
N ILE A 126 22.00 33.60 -23.37
CA ILE A 126 21.86 32.40 -24.20
C ILE A 126 22.85 32.42 -25.39
N SER A 127 23.23 33.60 -25.89
CA SER A 127 24.18 33.72 -27.01
C SER A 127 25.66 33.54 -26.64
N GLU A 128 25.97 33.62 -25.34
CA GLU A 128 27.33 33.48 -24.80
C GLU A 128 27.64 32.07 -24.27
N GLU A 129 26.63 31.17 -24.19
CA GLU A 129 26.79 29.71 -24.03
C GLU A 129 26.99 28.99 -25.37
#